data_AF-A0A3B0XTV3-F1
#
_entry.id   AF-A0A3B0XTV3-F1
#
_cell.length_a   1.000
_cell.length_b   1.000
_cell.length_c   1.000
_cell.angle_alpha   90.00
_cell.angle_beta   90.00
_cell.angle_gamma   90.00
#
_symmetry.space_group_name_H-M   'P 1'
#
loop_
_entity.id
_entity.type
_entity.pdbx_description
1 polymer ?
#
loop_
_entity_poly.entity_id
_entity_poly.type
_entity_poly.pdbx_seq_one_letter_code
_entity_poly.pdbx_strand_id
1 'polypeptide(L)'
;KTSKGTIQGYNGVTSADKKHQIIIDAQAFGQGPEQSTLQPVLKTIKERYTRLSINEDIYATEIIVTADTGFADEPNMQYLSENNINGYIPDNQFRSRDDKFNNQKNKHGKRNQDNKNKTKSVIPATEFKYDPTSNTCHCPEGHLMTKKKQGANQRGIEIVFFHCRATICKACPRIKDCLQNPESAKKINGNGRQVSFVNESKRKPTYTDWMKQRVDSKKGKVIYGNRMSVIEPVFGNLSNKGLTKFSLRGKEKVQCQLKLFCLIHNIEKIKNYGQIAA
;
A
#
# COMPACT_ATOMS: atom_id res chain seq x y z
N LYS A 1 -3.58 -15.75 2.70
CA LYS A 1 -4.28 -16.80 1.91
C LYS A 1 -3.52 -18.10 2.08
N THR A 2 -4.09 -19.07 2.78
CA THR A 2 -3.62 -20.46 2.74
C THR A 2 -4.48 -21.24 1.74
N SER A 3 -4.05 -22.43 1.36
CA SER A 3 -4.72 -23.33 0.40
C SER A 3 -6.15 -23.75 0.81
N LYS A 4 -6.62 -23.37 2.02
CA LYS A 4 -7.93 -23.72 2.58
C LYS A 4 -8.90 -22.53 2.76
N GLY A 5 -8.63 -21.38 2.13
CA GLY A 5 -9.52 -20.21 2.19
C GLY A 5 -8.97 -19.03 3.01
N THR A 6 -9.81 -18.01 3.20
CA THR A 6 -9.47 -16.82 3.99
C THR A 6 -9.75 -17.11 5.45
N ILE A 7 -8.70 -17.30 6.26
CA ILE A 7 -8.85 -17.36 7.72
C ILE A 7 -9.22 -15.95 8.17
N GLN A 8 -10.46 -15.75 8.65
CA GLN A 8 -10.81 -14.55 9.39
C GLN A 8 -9.93 -14.49 10.63
N GLY A 9 -9.15 -13.43 10.75
CA GLY A 9 -8.20 -13.23 11.82
C GLY A 9 -8.05 -11.75 12.12
N TYR A 10 -7.41 -11.46 13.25
CA TYR A 10 -7.06 -10.09 13.59
C TYR A 10 -5.69 -9.76 13.06
N ASN A 11 -5.49 -8.51 12.69
CA ASN A 11 -4.19 -7.94 12.42
C ASN A 11 -3.72 -7.15 13.64
N GLY A 12 -2.50 -7.44 14.11
CA GLY A 12 -1.88 -6.72 15.20
C GLY A 12 -1.02 -5.58 14.67
N VAL A 13 -1.46 -4.34 14.88
CA VAL A 13 -0.68 -3.15 14.55
C VAL A 13 0.06 -2.71 15.80
N THR A 14 1.38 -2.58 15.68
CA THR A 14 2.27 -2.20 16.79
C THR A 14 3.05 -0.95 16.41
N SER A 15 3.14 0.00 17.32
CA SER A 15 3.95 1.21 17.21
C SER A 15 5.07 1.17 18.24
N ALA A 16 6.30 1.42 17.80
CA ALA A 16 7.49 1.40 18.65
C ALA A 16 8.38 2.63 18.40
N ASP A 17 9.13 3.03 19.42
CA ASP A 17 10.10 4.12 19.31
C ASP A 17 11.36 3.67 18.55
N LYS A 18 12.00 4.60 17.85
CA LYS A 18 13.20 4.30 17.04
C LYS A 18 14.44 4.03 17.89
N LYS A 19 14.62 4.73 19.01
CA LYS A 19 15.89 4.78 19.77
C LYS A 19 16.08 3.50 20.58
N HIS A 20 15.02 3.05 21.24
CA HIS A 20 15.06 1.93 22.16
C HIS A 20 14.20 0.75 21.74
N GLN A 21 13.40 0.86 20.66
CA GLN A 21 12.48 -0.20 20.21
C GLN A 21 11.44 -0.57 21.28
N ILE A 22 11.11 0.37 22.17
CA ILE A 22 10.04 0.23 23.15
C ILE A 22 8.71 0.41 22.43
N ILE A 23 7.82 -0.55 22.62
CA ILE A 23 6.47 -0.52 22.08
C ILE A 23 5.65 0.50 22.84
N ILE A 24 5.19 1.53 22.14
CA ILE A 24 4.37 2.62 22.70
C ILE A 24 2.88 2.36 22.54
N ASP A 25 2.46 1.56 21.55
CA ASP A 25 1.08 1.15 21.34
C ASP A 25 0.97 -0.18 20.57
N ALA A 26 -0.11 -0.92 20.84
CA ALA A 26 -0.43 -2.17 20.12
C ALA A 26 -1.94 -2.39 20.07
N GLN A 27 -2.49 -2.57 18.88
CA GLN A 27 -3.93 -2.69 18.63
C GLN A 27 -4.27 -3.85 17.68
N ALA A 28 -5.35 -4.56 17.98
CA ALA A 28 -5.87 -5.66 17.18
C ALA A 28 -7.08 -5.22 16.34
N PHE A 29 -6.99 -5.38 15.03
CA PHE A 29 -8.03 -5.00 14.07
C PHE A 29 -8.60 -6.24 13.37
N GLY A 30 -9.92 -6.38 13.37
CA GLY A 30 -10.61 -7.51 12.72
C GLY A 30 -10.88 -7.33 11.23
N GLN A 31 -10.29 -6.30 10.61
CA GLN A 31 -10.47 -5.98 9.20
C GLN A 31 -9.25 -6.40 8.38
N GLY A 32 -9.49 -6.92 7.17
CA GLY A 32 -8.43 -7.38 6.26
C GLY A 32 -7.52 -6.24 5.75
N PRO A 33 -8.06 -5.09 5.31
CA PRO A 33 -7.25 -3.94 4.92
C PRO A 33 -6.69 -3.19 6.13
N GLU A 34 -5.37 -2.97 6.16
CA GLU A 34 -4.67 -2.16 7.18
C GLU A 34 -4.91 -0.65 7.03
N GLN A 35 -5.38 -0.21 5.86
CA GLN A 35 -5.51 1.21 5.51
C GLN A 35 -6.37 1.98 6.51
N SER A 36 -7.49 1.41 6.97
CA SER A 36 -8.39 2.09 7.93
C SER A 36 -7.83 2.19 9.36
N THR A 37 -6.67 1.60 9.65
CA THR A 37 -6.18 1.43 11.02
C THR A 37 -5.17 2.49 11.45
N LEU A 38 -4.59 3.27 10.53
CA LEU A 38 -3.59 4.30 10.86
C LEU A 38 -4.15 5.40 11.76
N GLN A 39 -5.26 6.03 11.36
CA GLN A 39 -5.82 7.17 12.10
C GLN A 39 -6.24 6.79 13.52
N PRO A 40 -6.94 5.64 13.75
CA PRO A 40 -7.20 5.16 15.10
C PRO A 40 -5.95 5.00 15.96
N VAL A 41 -4.87 4.42 15.42
CA VAL A 41 -3.61 4.23 16.14
C VAL A 41 -3.00 5.57 16.51
N LEU A 42 -2.92 6.53 15.57
CA LEU A 42 -2.36 7.84 15.84
C LEU A 42 -3.15 8.60 16.91
N LYS A 43 -4.48 8.52 16.85
CA LYS A 43 -5.37 9.12 17.85
C LYS A 43 -5.16 8.52 19.24
N THR A 44 -5.11 7.18 19.35
CA THR A 44 -4.86 6.49 20.63
C THR A 44 -3.49 6.82 21.22
N ILE A 45 -2.45 6.98 20.39
CA ILE A 45 -1.13 7.41 20.86
C ILE A 45 -1.21 8.82 21.44
N LYS A 46 -1.82 9.77 20.73
CA LYS A 46 -2.00 11.15 21.22
C LYS A 46 -2.75 11.16 22.56
N GLU A 47 -3.93 10.52 22.61
CA GLU A 47 -4.73 10.40 23.84
C GLU A 47 -3.94 9.78 25.01
N ARG A 48 -3.09 8.80 24.74
CA ARG A 48 -2.25 8.17 25.75
C ARG A 48 -1.20 9.14 26.31
N TYR A 49 -0.53 9.89 25.44
CA TYR A 49 0.50 10.84 25.86
C TYR A 49 -0.10 12.00 26.67
N THR A 50 -1.28 12.49 26.25
CA THR A 50 -2.04 13.50 27.00
C THR A 50 -2.48 12.94 28.36
N ARG A 51 -3.09 11.75 28.40
CA ARG A 51 -3.58 11.12 29.64
C ARG A 51 -2.48 10.82 30.66
N LEU A 52 -1.27 10.50 30.18
CA LEU A 52 -0.11 10.24 31.03
C LEU A 52 0.68 11.52 31.38
N SER A 53 0.22 12.70 30.96
CA SER A 53 0.90 13.97 31.15
C SER A 53 2.34 13.99 30.64
N ILE A 54 2.64 13.22 29.59
CA ILE A 54 3.97 13.16 28.95
C ILE A 54 4.10 14.30 27.94
N ASN A 55 3.05 14.52 27.14
CA ASN A 55 2.98 15.60 26.16
C ASN A 55 1.52 15.85 25.74
N GLU A 56 1.11 17.11 25.60
CA GLU A 56 -0.25 17.47 25.17
C GLU A 56 -0.50 17.20 23.68
N ASP A 57 0.50 17.44 22.82
CA ASP A 57 0.45 17.15 21.40
C ASP A 57 1.78 16.61 20.87
N ILE A 58 1.94 15.29 20.96
CA ILE A 58 3.12 14.59 20.47
C ILE A 58 3.44 14.89 19.00
N TYR A 59 2.44 15.16 18.17
CA TYR A 59 2.63 15.38 16.74
C TYR A 59 2.97 16.83 16.36
N ALA A 60 2.77 17.78 17.28
CA ALA A 60 3.26 19.15 17.13
C ALA A 60 4.79 19.25 17.35
N THR A 61 5.41 18.20 17.87
CA THR A 61 6.87 18.11 18.03
C THR A 61 7.55 17.68 16.72
N GLU A 62 8.89 17.60 16.71
CA GLU A 62 9.66 17.12 15.55
C GLU A 62 9.61 15.59 15.33
N ILE A 63 8.69 14.88 15.99
CA ILE A 63 8.56 13.42 15.87
C ILE A 63 8.18 13.03 14.44
N ILE A 64 8.84 11.98 13.94
CA ILE A 64 8.61 11.43 12.61
C ILE A 64 7.80 10.14 12.75
N VAL A 65 6.68 10.06 12.02
CA VAL A 65 5.85 8.85 11.95
C VAL A 65 6.17 8.09 10.67
N THR A 66 6.55 6.82 10.79
CA THR A 66 6.77 5.92 9.63
C THR A 66 5.82 4.74 9.70
N ALA A 67 5.23 4.36 8.56
CA ALA A 67 4.36 3.18 8.47
C ALA A 67 4.62 2.35 7.21
N ASP A 68 4.08 1.14 7.20
CA ASP A 68 4.13 0.22 6.05
C ASP A 68 3.33 0.71 4.84
N THR A 69 3.65 0.17 3.66
CA THR A 69 2.89 0.45 2.43
C THR A 69 1.43 0.01 2.54
N GLY A 70 1.12 -0.90 3.46
CA GLY A 70 -0.24 -1.32 3.81
C GLY A 70 -1.12 -0.18 4.34
N PHE A 71 -0.52 0.90 4.86
CA PHE A 71 -1.23 2.08 5.37
C PHE A 71 -1.39 3.19 4.33
N ALA A 72 -0.84 3.02 3.11
CA ALA A 72 -0.92 4.01 2.06
C ALA A 72 -2.33 4.08 1.47
N ASP A 73 -3.07 5.14 1.83
CA ASP A 73 -4.35 5.48 1.24
C ASP A 73 -4.60 6.99 1.28
N GLU A 74 -5.42 7.49 0.37
CA GLU A 74 -5.69 8.92 0.19
C GLU A 74 -6.25 9.58 1.47
N PRO A 75 -7.24 9.01 2.18
CA PRO A 75 -7.76 9.59 3.43
C PRO A 75 -6.71 9.64 4.54
N ASN A 76 -5.78 8.69 4.58
CA ASN A 76 -4.69 8.70 5.56
C ASN A 76 -3.67 9.81 5.25
N MET A 77 -3.33 10.00 3.97
CA MET A 77 -2.41 11.06 3.58
C MET A 77 -3.04 12.43 3.81
N GLN A 78 -4.34 12.56 3.53
CA GLN A 78 -5.13 13.75 3.87
C GLN A 78 -5.07 14.03 5.37
N TYR A 79 -5.37 13.03 6.21
CA TYR A 79 -5.33 13.17 7.66
C TYR A 79 -3.96 13.64 8.17
N LEU A 80 -2.86 13.05 7.67
CA LEU A 80 -1.51 13.46 8.04
C LEU A 80 -1.21 14.91 7.63
N SER A 81 -1.63 15.30 6.43
CA SER A 81 -1.42 16.66 5.90
C SER A 81 -2.22 17.70 6.69
N GLU A 82 -3.51 17.45 6.92
CA GLU A 82 -4.41 18.39 7.61
C GLU A 82 -4.07 18.58 9.09
N ASN A 83 -3.58 17.52 9.74
CA ASN A 83 -3.16 17.56 11.15
C ASN A 83 -1.67 17.93 11.32
N ASN A 84 -0.97 18.35 10.25
CA ASN A 84 0.45 18.69 10.25
C ASN A 84 1.36 17.60 10.85
N ILE A 85 0.99 16.33 10.70
CA ILE A 85 1.75 15.19 11.22
C ILE A 85 2.91 14.89 10.27
N ASN A 86 4.13 14.90 10.79
CA ASN A 86 5.34 14.61 10.03
C ASN A 86 5.48 13.12 9.69
N GLY A 87 4.67 12.65 8.74
CA GLY A 87 4.61 11.26 8.30
C GLY A 87 5.44 10.94 7.06
N TYR A 88 5.92 9.69 6.98
CA TYR A 88 6.53 9.07 5.80
C TYR A 88 5.95 7.67 5.57
N ILE A 89 5.02 7.56 4.62
CA ILE A 89 4.32 6.31 4.29
C ILE A 89 4.37 6.11 2.77
N PRO A 90 5.17 5.17 2.25
CA PRO A 90 5.27 4.95 0.82
C PRO A 90 4.05 4.24 0.26
N ASP A 91 3.79 4.47 -1.03
CA ASP A 91 2.84 3.68 -1.79
C ASP A 91 3.43 2.31 -2.21
N ASN A 92 2.57 1.47 -2.78
CA ASN A 92 2.95 0.13 -3.23
C ASN A 92 3.97 0.13 -4.39
N GLN A 93 4.15 1.27 -5.07
CA GLN A 93 5.05 1.43 -6.22
C GLN A 93 6.41 2.03 -5.82
N PHE A 94 6.61 2.39 -4.56
CA PHE A 94 7.86 2.97 -4.05
C PHE A 94 9.09 2.13 -4.44
N ARG A 95 9.03 0.81 -4.24
CA ARG A 95 10.15 -0.08 -4.59
C ARG A 95 10.44 -0.14 -6.09
N SER A 96 9.44 0.07 -6.95
CA SER A 96 9.66 0.09 -8.41
C SER A 96 10.21 1.42 -8.93
N ARG A 97 10.10 2.50 -8.15
CA ARG A 97 10.61 3.83 -8.54
C ARG A 97 12.05 4.08 -8.07
N ASP A 98 12.61 3.20 -7.25
CA ASP A 98 13.98 3.36 -6.76
C ASP A 98 14.92 2.39 -7.50
N ASP A 99 15.89 2.96 -8.19
CA ASP A 99 16.87 2.24 -9.02
C ASP A 99 17.63 1.17 -8.25
N LYS A 100 17.81 1.35 -6.93
CA LYS A 100 18.50 0.37 -6.07
C LYS A 100 17.79 -0.99 -6.03
N PHE A 101 16.49 -1.04 -6.27
CA PHE A 101 15.71 -2.27 -6.23
C PHE A 101 15.52 -2.93 -7.60
N ASN A 102 15.98 -2.31 -8.70
CA ASN A 102 15.85 -2.87 -10.06
C ASN A 102 16.46 -4.28 -10.15
N ASN A 103 17.61 -4.50 -9.50
CA ASN A 103 18.33 -5.77 -9.50
C ASN A 103 17.95 -6.73 -8.36
N GLN A 104 17.09 -6.32 -7.42
CA GLN A 104 16.75 -7.16 -6.25
C GLN A 104 15.95 -8.42 -6.64
N LYS A 105 15.16 -8.34 -7.73
CA LYS A 105 14.41 -9.47 -8.29
C LYS A 105 15.30 -10.60 -8.81
N ASN A 106 16.59 -10.33 -9.07
CA ASN A 106 17.54 -11.32 -9.55
C ASN A 106 18.23 -12.07 -8.39
N LYS A 107 18.31 -11.48 -7.19
CA LYS A 107 19.06 -12.03 -6.04
C LYS A 107 18.25 -12.96 -5.14
N HIS A 108 16.95 -12.77 -5.02
CA HIS A 108 16.09 -13.63 -4.20
C HIS A 108 15.23 -14.44 -5.16
N GLY A 109 15.39 -15.77 -5.13
CA GLY A 109 14.61 -16.69 -5.96
C GLY A 109 13.13 -16.34 -5.89
N LYS A 110 12.45 -16.42 -7.04
CA LYS A 110 11.00 -16.16 -7.12
C LYS A 110 10.34 -17.04 -6.06
N ARG A 111 9.74 -16.43 -5.03
CA ARG A 111 8.87 -17.13 -4.07
C ARG A 111 7.96 -18.04 -4.90
N ASN A 112 7.98 -19.36 -4.67
CA ASN A 112 7.15 -20.32 -5.40
C ASN A 112 5.70 -19.85 -5.38
N GLN A 113 5.28 -19.19 -6.46
CA GLN A 113 3.90 -18.81 -6.71
C GLN A 113 3.29 -19.91 -7.58
N ASP A 114 3.36 -21.16 -7.09
CA ASP A 114 2.94 -22.36 -7.81
C ASP A 114 1.43 -22.40 -8.11
N ASN A 115 0.67 -21.35 -7.77
CA ASN A 115 -0.76 -21.24 -8.02
C ASN A 115 -1.23 -19.81 -8.33
N LYS A 116 -0.47 -19.03 -9.10
CA LYS A 116 -1.10 -17.93 -9.85
C LYS A 116 -1.29 -18.37 -11.28
N ASN A 117 -2.55 -18.49 -11.70
CA ASN A 117 -2.94 -18.52 -13.11
C ASN A 117 -2.14 -17.43 -13.83
N LYS A 118 -1.10 -17.81 -14.57
CA LYS A 118 -0.24 -16.88 -15.31
C LYS A 118 -1.15 -16.19 -16.31
N THR A 119 -1.56 -14.98 -15.96
CA THR A 119 -2.40 -14.14 -16.79
C THR A 119 -1.56 -13.84 -18.02
N LYS A 120 -2.04 -14.22 -19.22
CA LYS A 120 -1.35 -13.96 -20.48
C LYS A 120 -0.88 -12.51 -20.52
N SER A 121 0.40 -12.30 -20.83
CA SER A 121 0.92 -10.96 -21.06
C SER A 121 0.30 -10.43 -22.35
N VAL A 122 -0.46 -9.35 -22.23
CA VAL A 122 -1.07 -8.66 -23.36
C VAL A 122 -0.38 -7.33 -23.55
N ILE A 123 -0.48 -6.77 -24.75
CA ILE A 123 0.06 -5.45 -25.08
C ILE A 123 -0.38 -4.44 -23.99
N PRO A 124 0.54 -3.73 -23.33
CA PRO A 124 0.21 -2.80 -22.24
C PRO A 124 -0.50 -1.55 -22.77
N ALA A 125 -1.24 -0.85 -21.89
CA ALA A 125 -1.91 0.40 -22.26
C ALA A 125 -0.93 1.52 -22.67
N THR A 126 0.34 1.42 -22.30
CA THR A 126 1.39 2.38 -22.67
C THR A 126 1.74 2.37 -24.16
N GLU A 127 1.45 1.29 -24.89
CA GLU A 127 1.64 1.23 -26.35
C GLU A 127 0.50 1.89 -27.14
N PHE A 128 -0.57 2.32 -26.46
CA PHE A 128 -1.72 2.98 -27.07
C PHE A 128 -1.52 4.50 -27.00
N LYS A 129 -1.73 5.19 -28.12
CA LYS A 129 -1.51 6.64 -28.21
C LYS A 129 -2.78 7.38 -27.82
N TYR A 130 -2.78 8.01 -26.65
CA TYR A 130 -3.87 8.85 -26.16
C TYR A 130 -3.50 10.33 -26.26
N ASP A 131 -4.35 11.12 -26.92
CA ASP A 131 -4.27 12.57 -26.93
C ASP A 131 -5.29 13.16 -25.93
N PRO A 132 -4.83 13.79 -24.83
CA PRO A 132 -5.71 14.36 -23.81
C PRO A 132 -6.46 15.62 -24.26
N THR A 133 -6.00 16.31 -25.32
CA THR A 133 -6.63 17.55 -25.81
C THR A 133 -7.87 17.22 -26.63
N SER A 134 -7.73 16.32 -27.61
CA SER A 134 -8.84 15.89 -28.46
C SER A 134 -9.66 14.73 -27.86
N ASN A 135 -9.22 14.14 -26.75
CA ASN A 135 -9.79 12.92 -26.16
C ASN A 135 -9.89 11.76 -27.16
N THR A 136 -8.91 11.65 -28.05
CA THR A 136 -8.80 10.55 -29.01
C THR A 136 -7.76 9.54 -28.55
N CYS A 137 -7.98 8.28 -28.88
CA CYS A 137 -7.04 7.21 -28.57
C CYS A 137 -6.89 6.30 -29.78
N HIS A 138 -5.64 5.98 -30.13
CA HIS A 138 -5.30 5.06 -31.21
C HIS A 138 -4.67 3.79 -30.64
N CYS A 139 -5.06 2.65 -31.17
CA CYS A 139 -4.41 1.39 -30.85
C CYS A 139 -3.00 1.31 -31.48
N PRO A 140 -2.17 0.33 -31.08
CA PRO A 140 -0.83 0.13 -31.68
C PRO A 140 -0.86 -0.06 -33.21
N GLU A 141 -1.98 -0.54 -33.74
CA GLU A 141 -2.21 -0.72 -35.19
C GLU A 141 -2.77 0.55 -35.87
N GLY A 142 -2.89 1.66 -35.13
CA GLY A 142 -3.36 2.96 -35.65
C GLY A 142 -4.88 3.15 -35.66
N HIS A 143 -5.69 2.12 -35.39
CA HIS A 143 -7.15 2.26 -35.39
C HIS A 143 -7.66 3.16 -34.25
N LEU A 144 -8.61 4.04 -34.59
CA LEU A 144 -9.28 4.93 -33.66
C LEU A 144 -10.18 4.16 -32.69
N MET A 145 -10.05 4.43 -31.40
CA MET A 145 -10.84 3.83 -30.33
C MET A 145 -12.02 4.73 -29.95
N THR A 146 -13.12 4.10 -29.54
CA THR A 146 -14.35 4.80 -29.13
C THR A 146 -14.32 5.09 -27.63
N LYS A 147 -14.56 6.34 -27.24
CA LYS A 147 -14.72 6.74 -25.84
C LYS A 147 -15.98 6.11 -25.26
N LYS A 148 -15.84 5.35 -24.19
CA LYS A 148 -16.96 4.65 -23.53
C LYS A 148 -17.53 5.47 -22.37
N LYS A 149 -16.64 5.97 -21.51
CA LYS A 149 -17.00 6.77 -20.34
C LYS A 149 -15.83 7.65 -19.92
N GLN A 150 -16.16 8.77 -19.29
CA GLN A 150 -15.22 9.65 -18.61
C GLN A 150 -15.81 9.97 -17.24
N GLY A 151 -14.98 9.88 -16.20
CA GLY A 151 -15.42 10.18 -14.85
C GLY A 151 -14.27 10.19 -13.86
N ALA A 152 -14.50 10.83 -12.72
CA ALA A 152 -13.57 10.80 -11.62
C ALA A 152 -13.61 9.43 -10.93
N ASN A 153 -12.45 8.91 -10.54
CA ASN A 153 -12.38 7.81 -9.59
C ASN A 153 -12.70 8.31 -8.17
N GLN A 154 -12.71 7.39 -7.19
CA GLN A 154 -12.91 7.73 -5.77
C GLN A 154 -11.89 8.74 -5.22
N ARG A 155 -10.77 8.97 -5.91
CA ARG A 155 -9.70 9.92 -5.55
C ARG A 155 -9.81 11.25 -6.29
N GLY A 156 -10.90 11.50 -7.02
CA GLY A 156 -11.08 12.72 -7.82
C GLY A 156 -10.24 12.76 -9.10
N ILE A 157 -9.53 11.68 -9.45
CA ILE A 157 -8.70 11.62 -10.66
C ILE A 157 -9.59 11.28 -11.84
N GLU A 158 -9.57 12.14 -12.86
CA GLU A 158 -10.33 11.95 -14.09
C GLU A 158 -9.72 10.85 -14.95
N ILE A 159 -10.50 9.79 -15.20
CA ILE A 159 -10.11 8.65 -16.03
C ILE A 159 -11.03 8.59 -17.25
N VAL A 160 -10.42 8.46 -18.42
CA VAL A 160 -11.11 8.26 -19.69
C VAL A 160 -10.95 6.80 -20.12
N PHE A 161 -12.07 6.15 -20.39
CA PHE A 161 -12.11 4.75 -20.81
C PHE A 161 -12.39 4.67 -22.31
N PHE A 162 -11.51 3.98 -23.03
CA PHE A 162 -11.63 3.73 -24.45
C PHE A 162 -11.86 2.24 -24.71
N HIS A 163 -12.61 1.95 -25.77
CA HIS A 163 -12.79 0.61 -26.27
C HIS A 163 -12.63 0.57 -27.78
N CYS A 164 -11.99 -0.48 -28.28
CA CYS A 164 -11.97 -0.77 -29.70
C CYS A 164 -13.20 -1.60 -30.06
N ARG A 165 -13.78 -1.35 -31.23
CA ARG A 165 -14.93 -2.13 -31.72
C ARG A 165 -14.49 -3.56 -32.00
N ALA A 166 -15.34 -4.52 -31.65
CA ALA A 166 -15.05 -5.94 -31.86
C ALA A 166 -14.81 -6.28 -33.33
N THR A 167 -15.50 -5.61 -34.26
CA THR A 167 -15.32 -5.76 -35.71
C THR A 167 -13.89 -5.45 -36.16
N ILE A 168 -13.28 -4.38 -35.63
CA ILE A 168 -11.89 -3.99 -35.91
C ILE A 168 -10.93 -5.00 -35.27
N CYS A 169 -11.16 -5.35 -34.00
CA CYS A 169 -10.30 -6.32 -33.31
C CYS A 169 -10.35 -7.72 -33.94
N LYS A 170 -11.49 -8.15 -34.50
CA LYS A 170 -11.66 -9.46 -35.14
C LYS A 170 -10.77 -9.63 -36.37
N ALA A 171 -10.55 -8.55 -37.13
CA ALA A 171 -9.71 -8.53 -38.33
C ALA A 171 -8.23 -8.19 -38.03
N CYS A 172 -7.88 -7.90 -36.77
CA CYS A 172 -6.54 -7.44 -36.41
C CYS A 172 -5.54 -8.62 -36.34
N PRO A 173 -4.36 -8.53 -36.98
CA PRO A 173 -3.34 -9.59 -36.95
C PRO A 173 -2.79 -9.84 -35.53
N ARG A 174 -2.73 -8.79 -34.70
CA ARG A 174 -2.23 -8.84 -33.31
C ARG A 174 -3.32 -9.15 -32.28
N ILE A 175 -4.48 -9.66 -32.69
CA ILE A 175 -5.60 -9.97 -31.76
C ILE A 175 -5.18 -10.89 -30.63
N LYS A 176 -4.33 -11.88 -30.91
CA LYS A 176 -3.83 -12.84 -29.93
C LYS A 176 -2.99 -12.15 -28.85
N ASP A 177 -2.18 -11.17 -29.21
CA ASP A 177 -1.29 -10.47 -28.27
C ASP A 177 -1.99 -9.29 -27.58
N CYS A 178 -3.02 -8.73 -28.22
CA CYS A 178 -3.74 -7.58 -27.72
C CYS A 178 -4.87 -7.96 -26.74
N LEU A 179 -5.62 -9.05 -26.98
CA LEU A 179 -6.74 -9.45 -26.13
C LEU A 179 -6.36 -10.62 -25.21
N GLN A 180 -6.84 -10.54 -23.96
CA GLN A 180 -6.72 -11.63 -23.00
C GLN A 180 -7.46 -12.89 -23.49
N ASN A 181 -8.63 -12.68 -24.10
CA ASN A 181 -9.45 -13.72 -24.72
C ASN A 181 -9.84 -13.27 -26.14
N PRO A 182 -9.13 -13.73 -27.20
CA PRO A 182 -9.44 -13.37 -28.58
C PRO A 182 -10.84 -13.75 -29.04
N GLU A 183 -11.42 -14.84 -28.50
CA GLU A 183 -12.77 -15.28 -28.84
C GLU A 183 -13.85 -14.27 -28.42
N SER A 184 -13.55 -13.40 -27.46
CA SER A 184 -14.48 -12.35 -27.04
C SER A 184 -14.80 -11.35 -28.15
N ALA A 185 -13.89 -11.10 -29.09
CA ALA A 185 -14.13 -10.19 -30.22
C ALA A 185 -14.87 -10.88 -31.39
N LYS A 186 -14.98 -12.21 -31.40
CA LYS A 186 -15.66 -12.97 -32.46
C LYS A 186 -17.17 -13.13 -32.23
N LYS A 187 -17.65 -12.89 -31.00
CA LYS A 187 -19.08 -12.97 -30.64
C LYS A 187 -19.87 -11.77 -31.19
N ILE A 188 -21.16 -11.97 -31.45
CA ILE A 188 -22.08 -10.94 -31.98
C ILE A 188 -22.12 -9.69 -31.08
N ASN A 189 -22.17 -9.88 -29.75
CA ASN A 189 -22.05 -8.81 -28.75
C ASN A 189 -20.67 -8.81 -28.08
N GLY A 190 -19.64 -9.11 -28.87
CA GLY A 190 -18.27 -9.21 -28.41
C GLY A 190 -17.69 -7.88 -27.95
N ASN A 191 -16.69 -7.93 -27.08
CA ASN A 191 -15.94 -6.76 -26.66
C ASN A 191 -14.55 -6.79 -27.28
N GLY A 192 -14.13 -5.68 -27.89
CA GLY A 192 -12.74 -5.47 -28.29
C GLY A 192 -11.86 -5.07 -27.12
N ARG A 193 -10.63 -4.65 -27.43
CA ARG A 193 -9.67 -4.18 -26.44
C ARG A 193 -10.22 -2.96 -25.69
N GLN A 194 -10.07 -2.96 -24.37
CA GLN A 194 -10.40 -1.82 -23.51
C GLN A 194 -9.12 -1.29 -22.84
N VAL A 195 -8.97 0.02 -22.82
CA VAL A 195 -7.86 0.71 -22.15
C VAL A 195 -8.40 1.94 -21.44
N SER A 196 -7.72 2.38 -20.39
CA SER A 196 -8.07 3.57 -19.64
C SER A 196 -6.84 4.43 -19.43
N PHE A 197 -7.00 5.74 -19.60
CA PHE A 197 -5.95 6.72 -19.36
C PHE A 197 -6.40 7.70 -18.30
N VAL A 198 -5.43 8.14 -17.50
CA VAL A 198 -5.59 9.28 -16.62
C VAL A 198 -5.36 10.54 -17.45
N ASN A 199 -6.24 11.53 -17.36
CA ASN A 199 -5.99 12.82 -17.96
C ASN A 199 -5.04 13.62 -17.06
N GLU A 200 -3.73 13.53 -17.32
CA GLU A 200 -2.71 14.18 -16.49
C GLU A 200 -2.83 15.71 -16.53
N SER A 201 -3.22 16.30 -17.66
CA SER A 201 -3.33 17.75 -17.84
C SER A 201 -4.37 18.41 -16.94
N LYS A 202 -5.39 17.67 -16.50
CA LYS A 202 -6.47 18.15 -15.62
C LYS A 202 -6.38 17.60 -14.20
N ARG A 203 -5.35 16.80 -13.90
CA ARG A 203 -5.23 16.12 -12.62
C ARG A 203 -4.81 17.10 -11.53
N LYS A 204 -5.69 17.29 -10.54
CA LYS A 204 -5.32 17.99 -9.30
C LYS A 204 -4.32 17.15 -8.49
N PRO A 205 -3.32 17.75 -7.84
CA PRO A 205 -2.41 17.02 -6.98
C PRO A 205 -3.19 16.39 -5.82
N THR A 206 -2.96 15.10 -5.57
CA THR A 206 -3.60 14.39 -4.46
C THR A 206 -2.68 14.33 -3.23
N TYR A 207 -3.22 14.05 -2.06
CA TYR A 207 -2.42 13.86 -0.84
C TYR A 207 -1.48 12.66 -0.96
N THR A 208 -1.85 11.64 -1.72
CA THR A 208 -0.92 10.57 -2.07
C THR A 208 0.27 11.09 -2.88
N ASP A 209 0.08 12.04 -3.80
CA ASP A 209 1.20 12.62 -4.55
C ASP A 209 2.10 13.50 -3.67
N TRP A 210 1.51 14.24 -2.73
CA TRP A 210 2.27 14.94 -1.68
C TRP A 210 3.16 13.98 -0.87
N MET A 211 2.60 12.84 -0.41
CA MET A 211 3.39 11.86 0.33
C MET A 211 4.48 11.20 -0.54
N LYS A 212 4.17 10.90 -1.81
CA LYS A 212 5.19 10.37 -2.74
C LYS A 212 6.39 11.30 -2.85
N GLN A 213 6.17 12.60 -3.02
CA GLN A 213 7.26 13.58 -3.09
C GLN A 213 8.12 13.57 -1.82
N ARG A 214 7.48 13.49 -0.64
CA ARG A 214 8.19 13.42 0.65
C ARG A 214 9.05 12.16 0.76
N VAL A 215 8.47 11.01 0.47
CA VAL A 215 9.15 9.70 0.61
C VAL A 215 10.23 9.49 -0.44
N ASP A 216 10.00 9.94 -1.68
CA ASP A 216 10.96 9.79 -2.79
C ASP A 216 12.13 10.78 -2.70
N SER A 217 12.05 11.80 -1.82
CA SER A 217 13.17 12.70 -1.52
C SER A 217 14.36 11.97 -0.89
N LYS A 218 15.59 12.51 -1.04
CA LYS A 218 16.81 11.94 -0.42
C LYS A 218 16.63 11.71 1.09
N LYS A 219 16.05 12.70 1.78
CA LYS A 219 15.75 12.64 3.22
C LYS A 219 14.71 11.56 3.53
N GLY A 220 13.61 11.53 2.76
CA GLY A 220 12.53 10.55 2.94
C GLY A 220 12.99 9.11 2.78
N LYS A 221 13.82 8.83 1.77
CA LYS A 221 14.41 7.51 1.55
C LYS A 221 15.27 7.04 2.72
N VAL A 222 16.06 7.93 3.33
CA VAL A 222 16.87 7.62 4.53
C VAL A 222 15.99 7.37 5.75
N ILE A 223 14.99 8.24 5.98
CA ILE A 223 14.04 8.10 7.08
C ILE A 223 13.31 6.75 6.98
N TYR A 224 12.72 6.47 5.83
CA TYR A 224 11.97 5.25 5.60
C TYR A 224 12.86 4.00 5.62
N GLY A 225 14.09 4.08 5.12
CA GLY A 225 15.06 2.97 5.16
C GLY A 225 15.34 2.48 6.59
N ASN A 226 15.32 3.38 7.58
CA ASN A 226 15.55 3.03 8.99
C ASN A 226 14.40 2.27 9.64
N ARG A 227 13.22 2.16 9.01
CA ARG A 227 12.06 1.47 9.59
C ARG A 227 12.33 0.00 9.89
N MET A 228 13.16 -0.65 9.07
CA MET A 228 13.45 -2.09 9.17
C MET A 228 14.14 -2.36 10.50
N SER A 229 15.11 -1.52 10.88
CA SER A 229 15.79 -1.61 12.18
C SER A 229 14.91 -1.26 13.39
N VAL A 230 13.76 -0.62 13.19
CA VAL A 230 12.85 -0.27 14.29
C VAL A 230 11.89 -1.41 14.58
N ILE A 231 11.07 -1.80 13.61
CA ILE A 231 9.92 -2.68 13.88
C ILE A 231 10.21 -4.16 13.62
N GLU A 232 11.13 -4.51 12.72
CA GLU A 232 11.42 -5.93 12.42
C GLU A 232 12.04 -6.65 13.63
N PRO A 233 12.97 -6.06 14.41
CA PRO A 233 13.47 -6.69 15.63
C PRO A 233 12.38 -6.87 16.69
N VAL A 234 11.40 -5.95 16.75
CA VAL A 234 10.25 -6.07 17.65
C VAL A 234 9.44 -7.31 17.29
N PHE A 235 9.00 -7.42 16.03
CA PHE A 235 8.26 -8.60 15.56
C PHE A 235 9.08 -9.89 15.62
N GLY A 236 10.39 -9.82 15.38
CA GLY A 236 11.31 -10.93 15.54
C GLY A 236 11.32 -11.45 16.99
N ASN A 237 11.43 -10.56 17.98
CA ASN A 237 11.37 -10.95 19.39
C ASN A 237 9.99 -11.54 19.75
N LEU A 238 8.89 -10.94 19.29
CA LEU A 238 7.54 -11.48 19.52
C LEU A 238 7.38 -12.89 18.93
N SER A 239 7.89 -13.10 17.73
CA SER A 239 7.87 -14.42 17.06
C SER A 239 8.73 -15.44 17.79
N ASN A 240 9.91 -15.06 18.29
CA ASN A 240 10.78 -15.94 19.07
C ASN A 240 10.13 -16.39 20.40
N LYS A 241 9.17 -15.61 20.91
CA LYS A 241 8.34 -15.98 22.08
C LYS A 241 7.10 -16.80 21.71
N GLY A 242 6.92 -17.14 20.44
CA GLY A 242 5.82 -17.96 19.96
C GLY A 242 4.60 -17.20 19.44
N LEU A 243 4.61 -15.85 19.39
CA LEU A 243 3.51 -15.07 18.79
C LEU A 243 3.62 -15.03 17.26
N THR A 244 3.38 -16.17 16.62
CA THR A 244 3.30 -16.28 15.15
C THR A 244 1.88 -16.15 14.61
N LYS A 245 0.89 -16.44 15.46
CA LYS A 245 -0.54 -16.31 15.20
C LYS A 245 -1.28 -16.04 16.51
N PHE A 246 -2.40 -15.35 16.43
CA PHE A 246 -3.30 -15.23 17.58
C PHE A 246 -3.99 -16.58 17.85
N SER A 247 -3.97 -17.01 19.11
CA SER A 247 -4.58 -18.29 19.53
C SER A 247 -5.97 -18.10 20.14
N LEU A 248 -6.30 -16.87 20.54
CA LEU A 248 -7.56 -16.55 21.19
C LEU A 248 -8.63 -16.13 20.17
N ARG A 249 -9.90 -16.25 20.58
CA ARG A 249 -11.07 -15.82 19.80
C ARG A 249 -11.72 -14.61 20.45
N GLY A 250 -12.15 -13.66 19.64
CA GLY A 250 -12.76 -12.39 20.08
C GLY A 250 -11.73 -11.26 20.20
N LYS A 251 -12.14 -10.05 19.80
CA LYS A 251 -11.25 -8.88 19.68
C LYS A 251 -10.54 -8.57 20.98
N GLU A 252 -11.28 -8.56 22.09
CA GLU A 252 -10.73 -8.23 23.41
C GLU A 252 -9.65 -9.22 23.86
N LYS A 253 -9.90 -10.53 23.68
CA LYS A 253 -8.93 -11.56 24.05
C LYS A 253 -7.67 -11.46 23.19
N VAL A 254 -7.84 -11.28 21.87
CA VAL A 254 -6.71 -11.11 20.95
C VAL A 254 -5.92 -9.83 21.25
N GLN A 255 -6.61 -8.73 21.54
CA GLN A 255 -6.01 -7.48 21.96
C GLN A 255 -5.20 -7.63 23.25
N CYS A 256 -5.72 -8.37 24.22
CA CYS A 256 -5.05 -8.69 25.48
C CYS A 256 -3.79 -9.54 25.23
N GLN A 257 -3.91 -10.60 24.41
CA GLN A 257 -2.77 -11.41 24.00
C GLN A 257 -1.67 -10.56 23.36
N LEU A 258 -2.01 -9.72 22.38
CA LEU A 258 -1.05 -8.83 21.73
C LEU A 258 -0.35 -7.91 22.73
N LYS A 259 -1.12 -7.25 23.61
CA LYS A 259 -0.58 -6.33 24.62
C LYS A 259 0.32 -7.04 25.63
N LEU A 260 -0.02 -8.25 26.05
CA LEU A 260 0.80 -9.04 26.97
C LEU A 260 2.18 -9.34 26.36
N PHE A 261 2.20 -9.79 25.10
CA PHE A 261 3.45 -10.04 24.38
C PHE A 261 4.28 -8.76 24.20
N CYS A 262 3.62 -7.63 23.90
CA CYS A 262 4.28 -6.33 23.82
C CYS A 262 4.86 -5.87 25.17
N LEU A 263 4.15 -6.13 26.27
CA LEU A 263 4.63 -5.81 27.62
C LEU A 263 5.87 -6.63 27.97
N ILE A 264 5.87 -7.93 27.68
CA ILE A 264 7.02 -8.81 27.90
C ILE A 264 8.23 -8.30 27.10
N HIS A 265 8.03 -7.92 25.84
CA HIS A 265 9.08 -7.30 25.02
C HIS A 265 9.68 -6.06 25.70
N ASN A 266 8.83 -5.13 26.16
CA ASN A 266 9.29 -3.90 26.80
C ASN A 266 10.02 -4.18 28.12
N ILE A 267 9.54 -5.10 28.96
CA ILE A 267 10.19 -5.48 30.23
C ILE A 267 11.59 -6.04 29.95
N GLU A 268 11.74 -6.90 28.94
CA GLU A 268 13.06 -7.44 28.57
C GLU A 268 14.01 -6.36 28.06
N LYS A 269 13.50 -5.40 27.28
CA LYS A 269 14.30 -4.26 26.82
C LYS A 269 14.79 -3.42 27.99
N ILE A 270 13.92 -3.14 28.96
CA ILE A 270 14.29 -2.40 30.18
C ILE A 270 15.28 -3.20 31.03
N LYS A 271 15.03 -4.50 31.24
CA LYS A 271 15.93 -5.38 32.03
C LYS A 271 17.34 -5.43 31.44
N ASN A 272 17.45 -5.62 30.12
CA ASN A 272 18.74 -5.89 29.48
C ASN A 272 19.47 -4.61 29.04
N TYR A 273 18.75 -3.51 28.80
CA TYR A 273 19.31 -2.29 28.21
C TYR A 273 18.90 -0.99 28.93
N GLY A 274 18.10 -1.07 30.00
CA GLY A 274 17.60 0.11 30.72
C GLY A 274 18.70 0.94 31.36
N GLN A 275 19.79 0.31 31.80
CA GLN A 275 20.96 1.01 32.37
C GLN A 275 21.86 1.67 31.31
N ILE A 276 21.83 1.18 30.06
CA ILE A 276 22.61 1.74 28.95
C ILE A 276 21.90 2.97 28.36
N ALA A 277 20.59 3.09 28.60
CA ALA A 277 19.74 4.16 28.09
C ALA A 277 19.58 5.35 29.05
N ALA A 278 20.03 5.22 30.30
CA ALA A 278 19.92 6.22 31.37
C ALA A 278 21.03 7.27 31.29
#